data_AF-G0RC07-F1
#
_entry.id   AF-G0RC07-F1
#
_cell.length_a   1.000
_cell.length_b   1.000
_cell.length_c   1.000
_cell.angle_alpha   90.00
_cell.angle_beta   90.00
_cell.angle_gamma   90.00
#
_symmetry.space_group_name_H-M   'P 1'
#
loop_
_entity.id
_entity.type
_entity.pdbx_description
1 polymer ?
#
loop_
_entity_poly.entity_id
_entity_poly.type
_entity_poly.pdbx_seq_one_letter_code
_entity_poly.pdbx_strand_id
1 'polypeptide(L)'
;MSGTAITSSPQQLPVLPKDLVSIDTLEYLGFDEETAEFIWADRIKELVRAHATKPDGNLSTAFMSQVVEHVYDFGHVSNTCDDNLRLWHQCLNHCGLDRQTKAAILDPVFKKIRLTQTCLHWVRNTIELRFKALQDLRAAEAAASVPLKRGQADESASTDAVPCPSQPEETAMSEAVLRASQSPSDTTVTLYKGVDRASVRHLFDDRRDLSRISALATFPPGNARGSSSAYYLYVDRDIAEQQACYIRRRSSLTPVVLVQVRIQKSALEAAYEGPQRQELYWPSEDWKRLAFYCRGNRPVPPDLAKYMEARLSIVTAVAKADRAFTRNMNRLDQITETMVLKNKHGKDAIQYCFRRRDADYFLTQHAELKMLPFTEDEFQAWCVDAREEELKDIPELPCRVVSGGFNVDAAMENADEHDGLVV
;
A
#
# COMPACT_ATOMS: atom_id res chain seq x y z
N MET A 1 14.37 28.91 28.75
CA MET A 1 13.69 27.98 27.81
C MET A 1 14.77 27.22 27.06
N SER A 2 15.15 26.04 27.55
CA SER A 2 16.19 25.22 26.94
C SER A 2 15.54 24.28 25.93
N GLY A 3 15.79 24.52 24.65
CA GLY A 3 15.38 23.63 23.58
C GLY A 3 16.26 22.39 23.58
N THR A 4 15.71 21.25 23.97
CA THR A 4 16.31 19.94 23.75
C THR A 4 16.25 19.63 22.25
N ALA A 5 17.40 19.75 21.58
CA ALA A 5 17.60 19.24 20.24
C ALA A 5 17.47 17.71 20.27
N ILE A 6 16.48 17.18 19.56
CA ILE A 6 16.33 15.75 19.32
C ILE A 6 17.38 15.38 18.26
N THR A 7 18.53 14.89 18.69
CA THR A 7 19.50 14.24 17.80
C THR A 7 18.88 12.93 17.30
N SER A 8 18.37 12.95 16.08
CA SER A 8 18.00 11.75 15.33
C SER A 8 19.26 10.94 15.05
N SER A 9 19.39 9.76 15.66
CA SER A 9 20.43 8.79 15.27
C SER A 9 20.33 8.49 13.77
N PRO A 10 21.46 8.41 13.05
CA PRO A 10 21.44 8.08 11.62
C PRO A 10 20.81 6.71 11.44
N GLN A 11 19.70 6.66 10.71
CA GLN A 11 19.08 5.39 10.31
C GLN A 11 20.07 4.68 9.39
N GLN A 12 20.73 3.65 9.91
CA GLN A 12 21.61 2.81 9.13
C GLN A 12 20.74 2.10 8.09
N LEU A 13 20.92 2.44 6.82
CA LEU A 13 20.18 1.78 5.75
C LEU A 13 20.52 0.28 5.77
N PRO A 14 19.52 -0.60 5.59
CA PRO A 14 19.79 -2.03 5.45
C PRO A 14 20.84 -2.27 4.36
N VAL A 15 21.83 -3.10 4.65
CA VAL A 15 22.83 -3.50 3.66
C VAL A 15 22.09 -4.15 2.49
N LEU A 16 22.34 -3.66 1.27
CA LEU A 16 21.66 -4.18 0.09
C LEU A 16 22.13 -5.63 -0.20
N PRO A 17 21.24 -6.64 -0.17
CA PRO A 17 21.62 -8.05 -0.29
C PRO A 17 22.11 -8.38 -1.70
N LYS A 18 23.35 -8.89 -1.84
CA LYS A 18 23.96 -9.21 -3.14
C LYS A 18 23.17 -10.26 -3.92
N ASP A 19 22.67 -11.27 -3.22
CA ASP A 19 21.90 -12.36 -3.79
C ASP A 19 20.39 -12.18 -3.54
N LEU A 20 19.58 -12.71 -4.46
CA LEU A 20 18.11 -12.73 -4.29
C LEU A 20 17.65 -13.76 -3.26
N VAL A 21 18.49 -14.73 -2.91
CA VAL A 21 18.15 -15.80 -1.97
C VAL A 21 19.31 -15.93 -1.00
N SER A 22 19.22 -15.19 0.09
CA SER A 22 20.21 -15.15 1.16
C SER A 22 19.56 -14.78 2.49
N ILE A 23 20.29 -14.92 3.59
CA ILE A 23 19.85 -14.42 4.90
C ILE A 23 19.73 -12.88 4.89
N ASP A 24 20.70 -12.18 4.29
CA ASP A 24 20.66 -10.73 4.08
C ASP A 24 19.37 -10.31 3.36
N THR A 25 18.89 -11.14 2.41
CA THR A 25 17.60 -10.90 1.75
C THR A 25 16.47 -10.89 2.78
N LEU A 26 16.39 -11.87 3.69
CA LEU A 26 15.34 -11.94 4.70
C LEU A 26 15.36 -10.69 5.61
N GLU A 27 16.53 -10.27 6.08
CA GLU A 27 16.66 -9.04 6.87
C GLU A 27 16.19 -7.80 6.08
N TYR A 28 16.59 -7.69 4.81
CA TYR A 28 16.12 -6.62 3.92
C TYR A 28 14.58 -6.65 3.73
N LEU A 29 13.96 -7.82 3.67
CA LEU A 29 12.50 -7.96 3.61
C LEU A 29 11.80 -7.47 4.89
N GLY A 30 12.55 -7.29 5.97
CA GLY A 30 12.12 -6.64 7.20
C GLY A 30 11.98 -7.56 8.41
N PHE A 31 12.57 -8.75 8.34
CA PHE A 31 12.69 -9.64 9.50
C PHE A 31 13.83 -9.17 10.41
N ASP A 32 13.69 -9.39 11.71
CA ASP A 32 14.83 -9.28 12.62
C ASP A 32 15.84 -10.42 12.39
N GLU A 33 17.06 -10.23 12.90
CA GLU A 33 18.20 -11.15 12.73
C GLU A 33 17.85 -12.58 13.18
N GLU A 34 17.27 -12.73 14.38
CA GLU A 34 16.86 -14.02 14.94
C GLU A 34 15.83 -14.74 14.04
N THR A 35 14.82 -14.01 13.56
CA THR A 35 13.80 -14.58 12.68
C THR A 35 14.36 -14.90 11.30
N ALA A 36 15.25 -14.06 10.75
CA ALA A 36 15.91 -14.31 9.48
C ALA A 36 16.77 -15.59 9.53
N GLU A 37 17.56 -15.76 10.60
CA GLU A 37 18.33 -16.99 10.85
C GLU A 37 17.41 -18.22 10.96
N PHE A 38 16.32 -18.09 11.70
CA PHE A 38 15.34 -19.17 11.86
C PHE A 38 14.72 -19.58 10.52
N ILE A 39 14.16 -18.64 9.75
CA ILE A 39 13.56 -18.91 8.43
C ILE A 39 14.60 -19.55 7.50
N TRP A 40 15.83 -19.03 7.51
CA TRP A 40 16.90 -19.56 6.70
C TRP A 40 17.21 -21.02 7.03
N ALA A 41 17.41 -21.33 8.31
CA ALA A 41 17.76 -22.66 8.79
C ALA A 41 16.62 -23.67 8.61
N ASP A 42 15.39 -23.29 8.93
CA ASP A 42 14.20 -24.15 8.93
C ASP A 42 13.70 -24.45 7.50
N ARG A 43 13.67 -23.44 6.62
CA ARG A 43 12.92 -23.53 5.35
C ARG A 43 13.78 -23.38 4.11
N ILE A 44 14.69 -22.40 4.11
CA ILE A 44 15.37 -21.99 2.88
C ILE A 44 16.61 -22.83 2.60
N LYS A 45 17.36 -23.24 3.63
CA LYS A 45 18.62 -23.98 3.48
C LYS A 45 18.43 -25.29 2.71
N GLU A 46 17.41 -26.08 3.07
CA GLU A 46 17.11 -27.33 2.36
C GLU A 46 16.57 -27.07 0.94
N LEU A 47 15.76 -26.02 0.77
CA LEU A 47 15.26 -25.62 -0.55
C LEU A 47 16.43 -25.30 -1.51
N VAL A 48 17.41 -24.52 -1.06
CA VAL A 48 18.59 -24.16 -1.86
C VAL A 48 19.42 -25.41 -2.19
N ARG A 49 19.65 -26.31 -1.23
CA ARG A 49 20.38 -27.57 -1.49
C ARG A 49 19.66 -28.45 -2.50
N ALA A 50 18.34 -28.62 -2.34
CA ALA A 50 17.52 -29.39 -3.25
C ALA A 50 17.59 -28.83 -4.67
N HIS A 51 17.46 -27.51 -4.83
CA HIS A 51 17.55 -26.85 -6.14
C HIS A 51 18.94 -26.96 -6.78
N ALA A 52 20.02 -26.94 -5.98
CA ALA A 52 21.38 -27.15 -6.48
C ALA A 52 21.59 -28.57 -7.03
N THR A 53 20.95 -29.57 -6.42
CA THR A 53 21.02 -30.97 -6.90
C THR A 53 20.11 -31.23 -8.10
N LYS A 54 18.96 -30.57 -8.15
CA LYS A 54 17.98 -30.71 -9.23
C LYS A 54 17.29 -29.36 -9.45
N PRO A 55 17.70 -28.60 -10.48
CA PRO A 55 17.12 -27.30 -10.79
C PRO A 55 15.68 -27.42 -11.31
N ASP A 56 14.74 -27.73 -10.41
CA ASP A 56 13.32 -27.76 -10.72
C ASP A 56 12.73 -26.37 -10.39
N GLY A 57 12.29 -25.64 -11.43
CA GLY A 57 11.53 -24.39 -11.27
C GLY A 57 12.36 -23.13 -10.97
N ASN A 58 11.67 -22.08 -10.53
CA ASN A 58 12.29 -20.78 -10.20
C ASN A 58 12.54 -20.69 -8.68
N LEU A 59 13.82 -20.73 -8.28
CA LEU A 59 14.24 -20.67 -6.88
C LEU A 59 13.73 -19.42 -6.15
N SER A 60 13.70 -18.24 -6.79
CA SER A 60 13.17 -17.01 -6.18
C SER A 60 11.67 -17.10 -5.86
N THR A 61 10.89 -17.75 -6.73
CA THR A 61 9.46 -17.98 -6.47
C THR A 61 9.26 -18.92 -5.29
N ALA A 62 10.03 -20.02 -5.24
CA ALA A 62 9.96 -20.98 -4.14
C ALA A 62 10.40 -20.34 -2.80
N PHE A 63 11.48 -19.55 -2.83
CA PHE A 63 11.95 -18.76 -1.69
C PHE A 63 10.84 -17.87 -1.14
N MET A 64 10.21 -17.05 -1.99
CA MET A 64 9.12 -16.17 -1.56
C MET A 64 7.90 -16.94 -1.04
N SER A 65 7.59 -18.10 -1.62
CA SER A 65 6.51 -18.95 -1.11
C SER A 65 6.80 -19.40 0.32
N GLN A 66 8.02 -19.84 0.62
CA GLN A 66 8.44 -20.27 1.95
C GLN A 66 8.42 -19.12 2.97
N VAL A 67 8.87 -17.93 2.57
CA VAL A 67 8.83 -16.73 3.42
C VAL A 67 7.39 -16.32 3.74
N VAL A 68 6.50 -16.32 2.74
CA VAL A 68 5.09 -15.98 2.94
C VAL A 68 4.38 -17.03 3.79
N GLU A 69 4.71 -18.32 3.61
CA GLU A 69 4.19 -19.42 4.43
C GLU A 69 4.56 -19.24 5.91
N HIS A 70 5.82 -18.92 6.21
CA HIS A 70 6.25 -18.58 7.58
C HIS A 70 5.39 -17.45 8.18
N VAL A 71 5.19 -16.36 7.44
CA VAL A 71 4.37 -15.23 7.91
C VAL A 71 2.96 -15.69 8.26
N TYR A 72 2.35 -16.59 7.49
CA TYR A 72 1.03 -17.13 7.81
C TYR A 72 1.04 -18.05 9.03
N ASP A 73 2.02 -18.96 9.13
CA ASP A 73 2.13 -19.92 10.23
C ASP A 73 2.19 -19.22 11.60
N PHE A 74 2.98 -18.15 11.71
CA PHE A 74 3.17 -17.44 12.98
C PHE A 74 2.25 -16.24 13.16
N GLY A 75 1.93 -15.51 12.08
CA GLY A 75 1.13 -14.30 12.15
C GLY A 75 -0.38 -14.53 12.29
N HIS A 76 -0.90 -15.71 11.88
CA HIS A 76 -2.35 -15.94 11.83
C HIS A 76 -3.03 -15.83 13.19
N VAL A 77 -2.38 -16.32 14.25
CA VAL A 77 -2.94 -16.38 15.62
C VAL A 77 -3.26 -14.99 16.19
N SER A 78 -2.50 -13.98 15.77
CA SER A 78 -2.58 -12.60 16.24
C SER A 78 -3.09 -11.62 15.19
N ASN A 79 -3.48 -12.11 14.00
CA ASN A 79 -3.89 -11.23 12.91
C ASN A 79 -5.11 -10.39 13.32
N THR A 80 -5.01 -9.07 13.15
CA THR A 80 -6.03 -8.08 13.53
C THR A 80 -6.28 -7.08 12.40
N CYS A 81 -7.46 -6.47 12.40
CA CYS A 81 -7.78 -5.27 11.63
C CYS A 81 -8.41 -4.18 12.52
N ASP A 82 -8.34 -4.37 13.83
CA ASP A 82 -8.91 -3.44 14.80
C ASP A 82 -7.97 -2.25 14.98
N ASP A 83 -8.51 -1.12 15.42
CA ASP A 83 -7.71 0.05 15.74
C ASP A 83 -7.07 -0.06 17.14
N ASN A 84 -6.43 -1.19 17.41
CA ASN A 84 -5.74 -1.47 18.67
C ASN A 84 -4.27 -1.71 18.39
N LEU A 85 -3.44 -0.70 18.65
CA LEU A 85 -2.00 -0.77 18.38
C LEU A 85 -1.30 -1.94 19.10
N ARG A 86 -1.77 -2.35 20.28
CA ARG A 86 -1.20 -3.51 20.99
C ARG A 86 -1.39 -4.81 20.21
N LEU A 87 -2.59 -5.03 19.65
CA LEU A 87 -2.85 -6.22 18.83
C LEU A 87 -2.03 -6.22 17.54
N TRP A 88 -1.83 -5.04 16.95
CA TRP A 88 -0.95 -4.90 15.79
C TRP A 88 0.51 -5.22 16.14
N HIS A 89 1.04 -4.66 17.23
CA HIS A 89 2.38 -4.98 17.70
C HIS A 89 2.57 -6.46 17.96
N GLN A 90 1.60 -7.13 18.60
CA GLN A 90 1.63 -8.57 18.81
C GLN A 90 1.70 -9.33 17.49
N CYS A 91 0.87 -8.96 16.51
CA CYS A 91 0.91 -9.58 15.18
C CYS A 91 2.25 -9.40 14.47
N LEU A 92 2.80 -8.20 14.48
CA LEU A 92 4.08 -7.90 13.82
C LEU A 92 5.25 -8.59 14.53
N ASN A 93 5.20 -8.71 15.86
CA ASN A 93 6.21 -9.42 16.64
C ASN A 93 6.15 -10.93 16.40
N HIS A 94 4.96 -11.54 16.32
CA HIS A 94 4.85 -12.96 15.96
C HIS A 94 5.33 -13.25 14.54
N CYS A 95 5.23 -12.28 13.62
CA CYS A 95 5.84 -12.40 12.30
C CYS A 95 7.37 -12.18 12.31
N GLY A 96 7.97 -11.86 13.46
CA GLY A 96 9.42 -11.65 13.59
C GLY A 96 9.95 -10.44 12.82
N LEU A 97 9.16 -9.36 12.74
CA LEU A 97 9.56 -8.16 12.02
C LEU A 97 10.46 -7.24 12.85
N ASP A 98 11.43 -6.64 12.18
CA ASP A 98 12.36 -5.68 12.75
C ASP A 98 11.65 -4.38 13.22
N ARG A 99 12.35 -3.59 14.05
CA ARG A 99 11.80 -2.35 14.62
C ARG A 99 11.43 -1.30 13.55
N GLN A 100 12.27 -1.11 12.54
CA GLN A 100 12.06 -0.12 11.49
C GLN A 100 10.86 -0.49 10.61
N THR A 101 10.75 -1.76 10.21
CA THR A 101 9.62 -2.27 9.42
C THR A 101 8.32 -2.16 10.21
N LYS A 102 8.33 -2.50 11.51
CA LYS A 102 7.18 -2.25 12.40
C LYS A 102 6.79 -0.79 12.46
N ALA A 103 7.76 0.11 12.66
CA ALA A 103 7.50 1.55 12.71
C ALA A 103 6.95 2.11 11.39
N ALA A 104 7.39 1.58 10.24
CA ALA A 104 6.88 1.98 8.93
C ALA A 104 5.44 1.52 8.68
N ILE A 105 5.08 0.30 9.10
CA ILE A 105 3.71 -0.22 8.99
C ILE A 105 2.76 0.50 9.95
N LEU A 106 3.23 0.86 11.15
CA LEU A 106 2.41 1.48 12.21
C LEU A 106 2.43 3.00 12.21
N ASP A 107 3.04 3.63 11.21
CA ASP A 107 3.15 5.08 11.14
C ASP A 107 1.74 5.73 11.19
N PRO A 108 1.45 6.57 12.22
CA PRO A 108 0.11 7.11 12.46
C PRO A 108 -0.51 7.81 11.26
N VAL A 109 0.31 8.52 10.48
CA VAL A 109 -0.09 9.26 9.26
C VAL A 109 -0.84 8.37 8.26
N PHE A 110 -0.52 7.08 8.24
CA PHE A 110 -1.11 6.11 7.33
C PHE A 110 -2.20 5.26 7.99
N LYS A 111 -2.67 5.61 9.19
CA LYS A 111 -3.70 4.88 9.93
C LYS A 111 -4.95 4.59 9.09
N LYS A 112 -5.44 5.59 8.34
CA LYS A 112 -6.62 5.44 7.48
C LYS A 112 -6.43 4.31 6.46
N ILE A 113 -5.33 4.32 5.70
CA ILE A 113 -5.02 3.26 4.73
C ILE A 113 -4.68 1.95 5.43
N ARG A 114 -3.88 1.97 6.50
CA ARG A 114 -3.50 0.80 7.30
C ARG A 114 -4.73 0.01 7.77
N LEU A 115 -5.82 0.66 8.16
CA LEU A 115 -7.03 -0.05 8.63
C LEU A 115 -7.91 -0.62 7.50
N THR A 116 -7.62 -0.32 6.23
CA THR A 116 -8.34 -0.90 5.08
C THR A 116 -8.02 -2.39 4.86
N GLN A 117 -6.98 -2.90 5.51
CA GLN A 117 -6.53 -4.29 5.42
C GLN A 117 -6.05 -4.80 6.77
N THR A 118 -5.85 -6.12 6.87
CA THR A 118 -5.38 -6.76 8.11
C THR A 118 -3.89 -6.51 8.34
N CYS A 119 -3.43 -6.67 9.58
CA CYS A 119 -2.01 -6.58 9.92
C CYS A 119 -1.19 -7.56 9.07
N LEU A 120 -1.62 -8.83 9.00
CA LEU A 120 -0.93 -9.86 8.22
C LEU A 120 -0.89 -9.56 6.73
N HIS A 121 -1.93 -8.92 6.18
CA HIS A 121 -1.93 -8.46 4.80
C HIS A 121 -0.79 -7.45 4.57
N TRP A 122 -0.62 -6.48 5.45
CA TRP A 122 0.45 -5.49 5.30
C TRP A 122 1.84 -6.08 5.49
N VAL A 123 2.01 -7.06 6.38
CA VAL A 123 3.28 -7.79 6.51
C VAL A 123 3.64 -8.45 5.18
N ARG A 124 2.76 -9.32 4.67
CA ARG A 124 2.96 -10.00 3.39
C ARG A 124 3.20 -9.01 2.26
N ASN A 125 2.36 -7.99 2.14
CA ASN A 125 2.48 -6.99 1.08
C ASN A 125 3.81 -6.23 1.15
N THR A 126 4.32 -5.93 2.35
CA THR A 126 5.62 -5.26 2.52
C THR A 126 6.78 -6.14 2.05
N ILE A 127 6.75 -7.43 2.42
CA ILE A 127 7.76 -8.41 2.03
C ILE A 127 7.76 -8.59 0.50
N GLU A 128 6.60 -8.82 -0.11
CA GLU A 128 6.46 -8.96 -1.56
C GLU A 128 6.93 -7.68 -2.29
N LEU A 129 6.56 -6.51 -1.78
CA LEU A 129 6.97 -5.20 -2.32
C LEU A 129 8.49 -5.04 -2.32
N ARG A 130 9.15 -5.28 -1.19
CA ARG A 130 10.60 -5.14 -1.05
C ARG A 130 11.34 -6.14 -1.92
N PHE A 131 10.89 -7.40 -1.93
CA PHE A 131 11.51 -8.45 -2.74
C PHE A 131 11.48 -8.10 -4.23
N LYS A 132 10.32 -7.64 -4.72
CA LYS A 132 10.16 -7.21 -6.10
C LYS A 132 11.09 -6.05 -6.47
N ALA A 133 11.23 -5.07 -5.58
CA ALA A 133 12.16 -3.97 -5.79
C ALA A 133 13.62 -4.46 -5.88
N LEU A 134 14.00 -5.44 -5.05
CA LEU A 134 15.31 -6.07 -5.13
C LEU A 134 15.52 -6.83 -6.44
N GLN A 135 14.51 -7.58 -6.91
CA GLN A 135 14.56 -8.26 -8.21
C GLN A 135 14.78 -7.28 -9.37
N ASP A 136 14.06 -6.17 -9.38
CA ASP A 136 14.21 -5.16 -10.43
C ASP A 136 15.58 -4.48 -10.38
N LEU A 137 16.09 -4.20 -9.18
CA LEU A 137 17.44 -3.65 -9.00
C LEU A 137 18.51 -4.60 -9.55
N ARG A 138 18.44 -5.89 -9.21
CA ARG A 138 19.38 -6.91 -9.70
C ARG A 138 19.29 -7.11 -11.20
N ALA A 139 18.08 -7.06 -11.76
CA ALA A 139 17.90 -7.12 -13.21
C ALA A 139 18.53 -5.91 -13.93
N ALA A 140 18.42 -4.71 -13.35
CA ALA A 140 19.02 -3.49 -13.90
C ALA A 140 20.56 -3.54 -13.85
N GLU A 141 21.14 -3.98 -12.73
CA GLU A 141 22.59 -4.16 -12.61
C GLU A 141 23.14 -5.20 -13.60
N ALA A 142 22.44 -6.34 -13.75
CA ALA A 142 22.81 -7.37 -14.71
C ALA A 142 22.80 -6.81 -16.14
N ALA A 143 21.78 -6.04 -16.52
CA ALA A 143 21.69 -5.40 -17.83
C ALA A 143 22.82 -4.38 -18.08
N ALA A 144 23.22 -3.63 -17.06
CA ALA A 144 24.33 -2.67 -17.16
C ALA A 144 25.72 -3.33 -17.28
N SER A 145 25.86 -4.55 -16.74
CA SER A 145 27.13 -5.30 -16.75
C SER A 145 27.45 -5.98 -18.08
N VAL A 146 26.49 -6.12 -18.99
CA VAL A 146 26.71 -6.74 -20.32
C VAL A 146 27.48 -5.75 -21.20
N PRO A 147 28.74 -6.03 -21.58
CA PRO A 147 29.47 -5.16 -22.49
C PRO A 147 28.75 -5.18 -23.84
N LEU A 148 28.31 -4.03 -24.33
CA LEU A 148 27.96 -3.87 -25.74
C LEU A 148 29.15 -4.36 -26.55
N LYS A 149 29.00 -5.52 -27.21
CA LYS A 149 29.96 -5.97 -28.22
C LYS A 149 29.97 -4.91 -29.30
N ARG A 150 30.92 -3.97 -29.17
CA ARG A 150 31.27 -2.95 -30.15
C ARG A 150 31.85 -3.67 -31.36
N GLY A 151 30.95 -4.13 -32.23
CA GLY A 151 31.24 -4.77 -33.50
C GLY A 151 30.89 -3.80 -34.62
N GLN A 152 31.93 -3.42 -35.36
CA GLN A 152 31.96 -2.65 -36.61
C GLN A 152 31.84 -1.12 -36.48
N ALA A 153 33.02 -0.53 -36.68
CA ALA A 153 33.25 0.85 -37.03
C ALA A 153 32.45 1.23 -38.27
N ASP A 154 31.70 2.32 -38.17
CA ASP A 154 31.75 3.36 -39.19
C ASP A 154 32.11 4.66 -38.47
N GLU A 155 33.26 5.20 -38.86
CA GLU A 155 33.74 6.53 -38.47
C GLU A 155 32.78 7.57 -39.05
N SER A 156 31.96 8.17 -38.20
CA SER A 156 31.41 9.50 -38.44
C SER A 156 31.22 10.17 -37.08
N ALA A 157 32.19 11.01 -36.75
CA ALA A 157 32.20 11.81 -35.54
C ALA A 157 31.03 12.81 -35.56
N SER A 158 30.03 12.58 -34.71
CA SER A 158 29.23 13.65 -34.12
C SER A 158 29.42 13.61 -32.61
N THR A 159 29.94 14.71 -32.08
CA THR A 159 30.19 14.96 -30.67
C THR A 159 28.84 15.27 -30.00
N ASP A 160 27.96 14.28 -29.88
CA ASP A 160 26.70 14.44 -29.16
C ASP A 160 26.92 14.10 -27.68
N ALA A 161 26.84 15.17 -26.89
CA ALA A 161 26.80 15.15 -25.44
C ALA A 161 25.83 14.07 -24.96
N VAL A 162 26.30 13.26 -24.01
CA VAL A 162 25.46 12.36 -23.21
C VAL A 162 24.26 13.18 -22.74
N PRO A 163 23.02 12.86 -23.15
CA PRO A 163 21.84 13.54 -22.64
C PRO A 163 21.82 13.33 -21.13
N CYS A 164 22.14 14.40 -20.40
CA CYS A 164 21.75 14.50 -19.01
C CYS A 164 20.23 14.25 -18.99
N PRO A 165 19.70 13.29 -18.21
CA PRO A 165 18.27 13.08 -18.16
C PRO A 165 17.67 14.34 -17.54
N SER A 166 17.22 15.24 -18.41
CA SER A 166 16.36 16.37 -18.08
C SER A 166 15.27 15.83 -17.16
N GLN A 167 15.16 16.46 -15.99
CA GLN A 167 14.21 16.09 -14.94
C GLN A 167 12.85 15.72 -15.54
N PRO A 168 12.11 14.75 -14.97
CA PRO A 168 10.75 14.49 -15.43
C PRO A 168 9.95 15.80 -15.34
N GLU A 169 9.54 16.36 -16.49
CA GLU A 169 8.86 17.67 -16.57
C GLU A 169 7.54 17.69 -15.76
N GLU A 170 7.00 16.53 -15.40
CA GLU A 170 5.80 16.38 -14.58
C GLU A 170 6.02 15.29 -13.50
N THR A 171 6.06 15.70 -12.23
CA THR A 171 6.01 14.80 -11.06
C THR A 171 4.59 14.71 -10.51
N ALA A 172 4.35 13.78 -9.58
CA ALA A 172 3.07 13.66 -8.93
C ALA A 172 2.66 14.98 -8.26
N MET A 173 3.53 15.66 -7.53
CA MET A 173 3.16 16.88 -6.79
C MET A 173 3.51 18.18 -7.54
N SER A 174 3.88 18.10 -8.82
CA SER A 174 4.13 19.29 -9.64
C SER A 174 2.89 20.19 -9.73
N GLU A 175 3.10 21.50 -9.67
CA GLU A 175 2.03 22.49 -9.63
C GLU A 175 1.10 22.39 -10.85
N ALA A 176 1.66 22.14 -12.04
CA ALA A 176 0.89 21.95 -13.28
C ALA A 176 -0.08 20.77 -13.19
N VAL A 177 0.40 19.63 -12.67
CA VAL A 177 -0.40 18.42 -12.46
C VAL A 177 -1.47 18.63 -11.39
N LEU A 178 -1.15 19.33 -10.31
CA LEU A 178 -2.10 19.67 -9.25
C LEU A 178 -3.20 20.60 -9.78
N ARG A 179 -2.85 21.69 -10.48
CA ARG A 179 -3.81 22.60 -11.12
C ARG A 179 -4.72 21.87 -12.11
N ALA A 180 -4.14 21.02 -12.95
CA ALA A 180 -4.90 20.20 -13.90
C ALA A 180 -5.86 19.21 -13.21
N SER A 181 -5.51 18.70 -12.03
CA SER A 181 -6.39 17.81 -11.26
C SER A 181 -7.55 18.54 -10.56
N GLN A 182 -7.39 19.82 -10.24
CA GLN A 182 -8.41 20.64 -9.59
C GLN A 182 -9.43 21.23 -10.57
N SER A 183 -9.16 21.14 -11.87
CA SER A 183 -10.04 21.65 -12.93
C SER A 183 -10.81 20.48 -13.54
N PRO A 184 -12.05 20.21 -13.12
CA PRO A 184 -12.82 19.10 -13.65
C PRO A 184 -13.08 19.34 -15.13
N SER A 185 -12.84 18.31 -15.94
CA SER A 185 -13.22 18.35 -17.35
C SER A 185 -14.68 17.96 -17.50
N ASP A 186 -15.43 18.73 -18.29
CA ASP A 186 -16.79 18.37 -18.65
C ASP A 186 -16.83 17.15 -19.56
N THR A 187 -15.76 16.84 -20.29
CA THR A 187 -15.70 15.77 -21.29
C THR A 187 -14.97 14.52 -20.82
N THR A 188 -14.10 14.61 -19.82
CA THR A 188 -13.29 13.48 -19.36
C THR A 188 -13.48 13.17 -17.88
N VAL A 189 -13.35 11.90 -17.53
CA VAL A 189 -13.20 11.42 -16.16
C VAL A 189 -11.72 11.16 -15.93
N THR A 190 -11.19 11.65 -14.81
CA THR A 190 -9.82 11.36 -14.38
C THR A 190 -9.87 10.49 -13.14
N LEU A 191 -9.16 9.36 -13.19
CA LEU A 191 -9.07 8.38 -12.11
C LEU A 191 -7.60 8.17 -11.74
N TYR A 192 -7.35 7.73 -10.50
CA TYR A 192 -6.02 7.65 -9.91
C TYR A 192 -5.78 6.33 -9.19
N LYS A 193 -4.52 5.88 -9.19
CA LYS A 193 -4.05 4.77 -8.37
C LYS A 193 -2.60 4.97 -7.95
N GLY A 194 -2.32 4.86 -6.65
CA GLY A 194 -0.97 4.81 -6.13
C GLY A 194 -0.42 3.39 -6.23
N VAL A 195 0.74 3.22 -6.85
CA VAL A 195 1.39 1.92 -7.03
C VAL A 195 2.91 2.03 -6.91
N ASP A 196 3.57 0.92 -6.65
CA ASP A 196 5.00 0.83 -6.86
C ASP A 196 5.35 0.71 -8.35
N ARG A 197 6.43 1.36 -8.76
CA ARG A 197 6.89 1.38 -10.15
C ARG A 197 7.21 -0.02 -10.67
N ALA A 198 7.77 -0.88 -9.81
CA ALA A 198 8.11 -2.26 -10.14
C ALA A 198 6.86 -3.06 -10.58
N SER A 199 5.71 -2.80 -9.97
CA SER A 199 4.43 -3.41 -10.33
C SER A 199 3.87 -3.00 -11.67
N VAL A 200 4.26 -1.84 -12.18
CA VAL A 200 3.82 -1.32 -13.48
C VAL A 200 4.93 -1.26 -14.51
N ARG A 201 6.04 -1.98 -14.30
CA ARG A 201 7.19 -1.99 -15.22
C ARG A 201 6.84 -2.36 -16.66
N HIS A 202 5.81 -3.20 -16.84
CA HIS A 202 5.33 -3.66 -18.15
C HIS A 202 4.05 -2.93 -18.60
N LEU A 203 3.67 -1.85 -17.90
CA LEU A 203 2.48 -1.09 -18.25
C LEU A 203 2.65 -0.47 -19.65
N PHE A 204 3.83 0.08 -19.92
CA PHE A 204 4.22 0.59 -21.24
C PHE A 204 5.28 -0.31 -21.86
N ASP A 205 5.29 -0.41 -23.19
CA ASP A 205 6.39 -1.01 -23.93
C ASP A 205 7.53 0.01 -24.17
N ASP A 206 8.58 -0.42 -24.88
CA ASP A 206 9.74 0.42 -25.21
C ASP A 206 9.38 1.63 -26.11
N ARG A 207 8.22 1.60 -26.78
CA ARG A 207 7.69 2.71 -27.59
C ARG A 207 6.85 3.68 -26.78
N ARG A 208 6.69 3.41 -25.47
CA ARG A 208 5.78 4.11 -24.54
C ARG A 208 4.31 3.92 -24.88
N ASP A 209 3.97 2.89 -25.64
CA ASP A 209 2.60 2.49 -25.89
C ASP A 209 2.12 1.57 -24.76
N LEU A 210 0.83 1.65 -24.44
CA LEU A 210 0.23 0.82 -23.38
C LEU A 210 0.27 -0.67 -23.77
N SER A 211 1.03 -1.47 -23.03
CA SER A 211 1.30 -2.88 -23.33
C SER A 211 0.54 -3.85 -22.43
N ARG A 212 0.61 -3.67 -21.10
CA ARG A 212 -0.03 -4.60 -20.14
C ARG A 212 -0.79 -3.88 -19.04
N ILE A 213 -1.99 -3.43 -19.35
CA ILE A 213 -2.88 -2.80 -18.36
C ILE A 213 -3.22 -3.71 -17.17
N SER A 214 -3.16 -5.04 -17.34
CA SER A 214 -3.31 -6.02 -16.26
C SER A 214 -2.35 -5.82 -15.08
N ALA A 215 -1.25 -5.09 -15.26
CA ALA A 215 -0.38 -4.64 -14.16
C ALA A 215 -1.10 -3.77 -13.11
N LEU A 216 -2.21 -3.11 -13.48
CA LEU A 216 -3.01 -2.29 -12.58
C LEU A 216 -4.14 -3.08 -11.89
N ALA A 217 -4.34 -4.36 -12.20
CA ALA A 217 -5.42 -5.13 -11.62
C ALA A 217 -5.16 -5.42 -10.14
N THR A 218 -6.20 -5.32 -9.31
CA THR A 218 -6.17 -5.77 -7.92
C THR A 218 -6.75 -7.17 -7.84
N PHE A 219 -6.07 -8.07 -7.12
CA PHE A 219 -6.57 -9.42 -6.86
C PHE A 219 -7.65 -9.41 -5.76
N PRO A 220 -8.59 -10.37 -5.78
CA PRO A 220 -9.64 -10.46 -4.77
C PRO A 220 -9.09 -10.74 -3.36
N PRO A 221 -9.87 -10.45 -2.31
CA PRO A 221 -11.20 -9.82 -2.33
C PRO A 221 -11.15 -8.29 -2.48
N GLY A 222 -12.19 -7.69 -3.06
CA GLY A 222 -12.33 -6.23 -3.16
C GLY A 222 -13.76 -5.73 -2.95
N ASN A 223 -13.95 -4.40 -2.97
CA ASN A 223 -15.16 -3.71 -2.52
C ASN A 223 -16.45 -4.11 -3.24
N ALA A 224 -16.36 -4.37 -4.55
CA ALA A 224 -17.51 -4.76 -5.37
C ALA A 224 -17.45 -6.23 -5.81
N ARG A 225 -16.32 -6.92 -5.57
CA ARG A 225 -16.07 -8.28 -6.08
C ARG A 225 -15.24 -9.09 -5.11
N GLY A 226 -15.87 -10.07 -4.46
CA GLY A 226 -15.21 -10.96 -3.49
C GLY A 226 -14.29 -12.01 -4.14
N SER A 227 -14.53 -12.41 -5.39
CA SER A 227 -13.89 -13.60 -5.99
C SER A 227 -13.15 -13.38 -7.31
N SER A 228 -13.23 -12.18 -7.90
CA SER A 228 -12.58 -11.89 -9.20
C SER A 228 -11.72 -10.64 -9.16
N SER A 229 -10.64 -10.66 -9.94
CA SER A 229 -9.76 -9.49 -10.10
C SER A 229 -10.46 -8.37 -10.88
N ALA A 230 -10.17 -7.13 -10.51
CA ALA A 230 -10.75 -5.94 -11.10
C ALA A 230 -9.79 -4.76 -11.00
N TYR A 231 -10.03 -3.73 -11.80
CA TYR A 231 -9.34 -2.46 -11.71
C TYR A 231 -10.09 -1.56 -10.75
N TYR A 232 -9.42 -1.23 -9.65
CA TYR A 232 -9.93 -0.28 -8.66
C TYR A 232 -9.14 1.01 -8.79
N LEU A 233 -9.82 2.07 -9.23
CA LEU A 233 -9.25 3.40 -9.45
C LEU A 233 -10.10 4.43 -8.70
N TYR A 234 -9.47 5.42 -8.07
CA TYR A 234 -10.16 6.45 -7.28
C TYR A 234 -10.41 7.70 -8.10
N VAL A 235 -11.52 8.38 -7.84
CA VAL A 235 -11.71 9.76 -8.32
C VAL A 235 -10.85 10.72 -7.49
N ASP A 236 -10.82 10.46 -6.17
CA ASP A 236 -10.08 11.24 -5.19
C ASP A 236 -8.58 11.00 -5.30
N ARG A 237 -7.89 11.98 -5.84
CA ARG A 237 -6.44 11.96 -6.05
C ARG A 237 -5.67 11.73 -4.75
N ASP A 238 -6.06 12.41 -3.68
CA ASP A 238 -5.41 12.36 -2.36
C ASP A 238 -5.41 10.95 -1.75
N ILE A 239 -6.43 10.14 -2.02
CA ILE A 239 -6.45 8.73 -1.60
C ILE A 239 -5.33 7.95 -2.29
N ALA A 240 -5.16 8.15 -3.60
CA ALA A 240 -4.12 7.49 -4.38
C ALA A 240 -2.71 8.00 -4.01
N GLU A 241 -2.57 9.28 -3.66
CA GLU A 241 -1.34 9.85 -3.11
C GLU A 241 -0.97 9.20 -1.77
N GLN A 242 -1.95 9.09 -0.85
CA GLN A 242 -1.75 8.42 0.44
C GLN A 242 -1.35 6.96 0.27
N GLN A 243 -1.92 6.25 -0.72
CA GLN A 243 -1.51 4.89 -1.06
C GLN A 243 -0.05 4.83 -1.54
N ALA A 244 0.35 5.70 -2.46
CA ALA A 244 1.73 5.76 -2.95
C ALA A 244 2.72 6.09 -1.82
N CYS A 245 2.41 7.06 -0.98
CA CYS A 245 3.23 7.44 0.16
C CYS A 245 3.35 6.30 1.19
N TYR A 246 2.28 5.54 1.43
CA TYR A 246 2.35 4.39 2.34
C TYR A 246 3.20 3.23 1.79
N ILE A 247 3.21 3.04 0.46
CA ILE A 247 4.12 2.10 -0.21
C ILE A 247 5.56 2.56 0.01
N ARG A 248 5.85 3.85 -0.25
CA ARG A 248 7.18 4.46 -0.08
C ARG A 248 7.68 4.34 1.35
N ARG A 249 6.81 4.61 2.33
CA ARG A 249 7.15 4.55 3.76
C ARG A 249 7.65 3.17 4.19
N ARG A 250 7.10 2.11 3.59
CA ARG A 250 7.42 0.71 3.92
C ARG A 250 8.60 0.15 3.11
N SER A 251 9.02 0.81 2.02
CA SER A 251 10.12 0.37 1.17
C SER A 251 10.91 1.55 0.59
N SER A 252 12.12 1.76 1.12
CA SER A 252 13.01 2.86 0.73
C SER A 252 13.60 2.71 -0.68
N LEU A 253 13.71 1.48 -1.20
CA LEU A 253 14.23 1.24 -2.55
C LEU A 253 13.16 1.24 -3.62
N THR A 254 11.89 1.22 -3.24
CA THR A 254 10.80 1.16 -4.20
C THR A 254 10.46 2.58 -4.68
N PRO A 255 10.67 2.91 -5.97
CA PRO A 255 10.09 4.10 -6.55
C PRO A 255 8.57 3.92 -6.59
N VAL A 256 7.82 4.94 -6.20
CA VAL A 256 6.36 4.92 -6.26
C VAL A 256 5.88 5.91 -7.30
N VAL A 257 4.76 5.58 -7.93
CA VAL A 257 4.15 6.41 -8.98
C VAL A 257 2.66 6.55 -8.71
N LEU A 258 2.13 7.71 -9.09
CA LEU A 258 0.71 7.92 -9.24
C LEU A 258 0.33 7.63 -10.70
N VAL A 259 -0.49 6.61 -10.92
CA VAL A 259 -1.05 6.32 -12.23
C VAL A 259 -2.32 7.14 -12.39
N GLN A 260 -2.29 8.08 -13.32
CA GLN A 260 -3.45 8.86 -13.76
C GLN A 260 -4.07 8.19 -14.99
N VAL A 261 -5.37 7.99 -14.97
CA VAL A 261 -6.14 7.35 -16.05
C VAL A 261 -7.23 8.33 -16.49
N ARG A 262 -7.15 8.84 -17.71
CA ARG A 262 -8.14 9.76 -18.28
C ARG A 262 -8.99 9.03 -19.31
N ILE A 263 -10.31 9.13 -19.19
CA ILE A 263 -11.27 8.44 -20.05
C ILE A 263 -12.31 9.45 -20.52
N GLN A 264 -12.65 9.44 -21.81
CA GLN A 264 -13.75 10.27 -22.33
C GLN A 264 -15.08 9.79 -21.73
N LYS A 265 -15.90 10.71 -21.21
CA LYS A 265 -17.22 10.40 -20.63
C LYS A 265 -18.12 9.70 -21.64
N SER A 266 -18.13 10.20 -22.88
CA SER A 266 -18.90 9.61 -23.99
C SER A 266 -18.51 8.16 -24.27
N ALA A 267 -17.22 7.82 -24.21
CA ALA A 267 -16.75 6.45 -24.39
C ALA A 267 -17.20 5.54 -23.23
N LEU A 268 -17.14 6.06 -22.00
CA LEU A 268 -17.58 5.33 -20.80
C LEU A 268 -19.10 5.10 -20.81
N GLU A 269 -19.88 6.10 -21.21
CA GLU A 269 -21.33 6.02 -21.38
C GLU A 269 -21.69 5.00 -22.46
N ALA A 270 -21.07 5.08 -23.64
CA ALA A 270 -21.31 4.16 -24.74
C ALA A 270 -20.95 2.70 -24.41
N ALA A 271 -19.85 2.47 -23.68
CA ALA A 271 -19.38 1.12 -23.36
C ALA A 271 -20.11 0.45 -22.19
N TYR A 272 -20.66 1.24 -21.27
CA TYR A 272 -21.24 0.75 -20.01
C TYR A 272 -22.67 1.22 -19.78
N GLU A 273 -23.47 1.44 -20.82
CA GLU A 273 -24.85 1.87 -20.67
C GLU A 273 -25.74 0.81 -19.96
N GLY A 274 -26.76 1.30 -19.25
CA GLY A 274 -27.82 0.48 -18.65
C GLY A 274 -27.27 -0.51 -17.61
N PRO A 275 -27.60 -1.82 -17.70
CA PRO A 275 -27.22 -2.80 -16.67
C PRO A 275 -25.71 -3.05 -16.58
N GLN A 276 -24.92 -2.58 -17.56
CA GLN A 276 -23.46 -2.78 -17.57
C GLN A 276 -22.73 -1.86 -16.58
N ARG A 277 -23.34 -0.73 -16.22
CA ARG A 277 -22.87 0.18 -15.18
C ARG A 277 -23.82 0.13 -14.01
N GLN A 278 -23.27 0.01 -12.81
CA GLN A 278 -24.03 0.13 -11.58
C GLN A 278 -23.37 1.15 -10.67
N GLU A 279 -24.17 1.91 -9.95
CA GLU A 279 -23.71 2.91 -9.01
C GLU A 279 -24.28 2.60 -7.63
N LEU A 280 -23.41 2.56 -6.62
CA LEU A 280 -23.83 2.32 -5.25
C LEU A 280 -23.08 3.26 -4.32
N TYR A 281 -23.83 4.13 -3.66
CA TYR A 281 -23.26 5.10 -2.75
C TYR A 281 -23.71 4.82 -1.32
N TRP A 282 -22.84 5.10 -0.36
CA TRP A 282 -23.26 5.25 1.04
C TRP A 282 -24.29 6.40 1.13
N PRO A 283 -25.33 6.31 1.99
CA PRO A 283 -25.65 5.25 2.94
C PRO A 283 -26.68 4.22 2.44
N SER A 284 -26.79 3.98 1.12
CA SER A 284 -27.82 3.09 0.58
C SER A 284 -27.75 1.67 1.15
N GLU A 285 -28.92 1.05 1.34
CA GLU A 285 -29.01 -0.34 1.83
C GLU A 285 -28.34 -1.33 0.88
N ASP A 286 -28.47 -1.14 -0.43
CA ASP A 286 -27.80 -2.00 -1.43
C ASP A 286 -26.28 -1.89 -1.33
N TRP A 287 -25.72 -0.70 -1.06
CA TRP A 287 -24.28 -0.55 -0.81
C TRP A 287 -23.85 -1.33 0.45
N LYS A 288 -24.58 -1.17 1.57
CA LYS A 288 -24.26 -1.86 2.83
C LYS A 288 -24.31 -3.38 2.65
N ARG A 289 -25.37 -3.88 1.99
CA ARG A 289 -25.54 -5.30 1.70
C ARG A 289 -24.42 -5.81 0.80
N LEU A 290 -24.10 -5.11 -0.30
CA LEU A 290 -23.03 -5.52 -1.19
C LEU A 290 -21.68 -5.57 -0.47
N ALA A 291 -21.33 -4.53 0.31
CA ALA A 291 -20.12 -4.52 1.11
C ALA A 291 -20.07 -5.71 2.09
N PHE A 292 -21.18 -5.97 2.80
CA PHE A 292 -21.30 -7.09 3.74
C PHE A 292 -21.06 -8.46 3.09
N TYR A 293 -21.73 -8.73 1.97
CA TYR A 293 -21.62 -10.02 1.30
C TYR A 293 -20.27 -10.18 0.57
N CYS A 294 -19.82 -9.18 -0.18
CA CYS A 294 -18.59 -9.26 -0.96
C CYS A 294 -17.33 -9.29 -0.08
N ARG A 295 -17.21 -8.37 0.88
CA ARG A 295 -16.05 -8.31 1.80
C ARG A 295 -16.11 -9.44 2.84
N GLY A 296 -17.31 -9.91 3.15
CA GLY A 296 -17.52 -11.07 4.02
C GLY A 296 -17.24 -12.43 3.34
N ASN A 297 -16.86 -12.45 2.06
CA ASN A 297 -16.73 -13.66 1.25
C ASN A 297 -17.96 -14.59 1.38
N ARG A 298 -19.15 -14.00 1.40
CA ARG A 298 -20.43 -14.71 1.55
C ARG A 298 -21.10 -14.86 0.18
N PRO A 299 -21.95 -15.89 -0.01
CA PRO A 299 -22.78 -15.98 -1.21
C PRO A 299 -23.65 -14.72 -1.35
N VAL A 300 -23.56 -14.06 -2.51
CA VAL A 300 -24.31 -12.83 -2.79
C VAL A 300 -25.77 -13.18 -3.09
N PRO A 301 -26.76 -12.54 -2.43
CA PRO A 301 -28.17 -12.75 -2.71
C PRO A 301 -28.56 -12.45 -4.18
N PRO A 302 -29.56 -13.17 -4.74
CA PRO A 302 -29.96 -13.01 -6.15
C PRO A 302 -30.37 -11.59 -6.54
N ASP A 303 -30.97 -10.83 -5.63
CA ASP A 303 -31.39 -9.44 -5.89
C ASP A 303 -30.20 -8.47 -6.03
N LEU A 304 -29.02 -8.85 -5.53
CA LEU A 304 -27.76 -8.11 -5.71
C LEU A 304 -26.93 -8.64 -6.90
N ALA A 305 -27.39 -9.68 -7.61
CA ALA A 305 -26.65 -10.28 -8.73
C ALA A 305 -26.31 -9.26 -9.82
N LYS A 306 -27.21 -8.29 -10.08
CA LYS A 306 -26.99 -7.18 -11.02
C LYS A 306 -25.67 -6.43 -10.76
N TYR A 307 -25.26 -6.28 -9.51
CA TYR A 307 -24.00 -5.63 -9.14
C TYR A 307 -22.78 -6.51 -9.41
N MET A 308 -22.91 -7.81 -9.23
CA MET A 308 -21.86 -8.79 -9.53
C MET A 308 -21.68 -9.01 -11.04
N GLU A 309 -22.74 -8.79 -11.82
CA GLU A 309 -22.74 -8.94 -13.27
C GLU A 309 -22.26 -7.68 -14.00
N ALA A 310 -22.43 -6.49 -13.40
CA ALA A 310 -22.00 -5.21 -13.95
C ALA A 310 -20.53 -5.19 -14.37
N ARG A 311 -20.24 -4.72 -15.59
CA ARG A 311 -18.86 -4.61 -16.10
C ARG A 311 -18.12 -3.43 -15.48
N LEU A 312 -18.86 -2.39 -15.08
CA LEU A 312 -18.37 -1.25 -14.31
C LEU A 312 -19.26 -1.05 -13.07
N SER A 313 -18.65 -0.96 -11.90
CA SER A 313 -19.32 -0.50 -10.68
C SER A 313 -18.66 0.78 -10.17
N ILE A 314 -19.44 1.83 -9.93
CA ILE A 314 -18.98 3.05 -9.28
C ILE A 314 -19.49 3.00 -7.85
N VAL A 315 -18.59 2.95 -6.88
CA VAL A 315 -18.96 2.69 -5.49
C VAL A 315 -18.28 3.65 -4.54
N THR A 316 -18.96 3.98 -3.44
CA THR A 316 -18.28 4.53 -2.26
C THR A 316 -17.28 3.51 -1.73
N ALA A 317 -16.03 3.90 -1.51
CA ALA A 317 -14.96 3.01 -1.06
C ALA A 317 -15.11 2.63 0.42
N VAL A 318 -14.73 1.39 0.74
CA VAL A 318 -14.79 0.84 2.11
C VAL A 318 -13.46 1.08 2.83
N ALA A 319 -13.51 1.56 4.07
CA ALA A 319 -12.35 1.87 4.91
C ALA A 319 -11.86 0.70 5.79
N LYS A 320 -12.55 -0.45 5.78
CA LYS A 320 -12.27 -1.58 6.68
C LYS A 320 -11.82 -2.82 5.91
N ALA A 321 -10.93 -3.58 6.53
CA ALA A 321 -10.48 -4.89 6.04
C ALA A 321 -11.62 -5.91 5.89
N ASP A 322 -11.48 -6.86 4.97
CA ASP A 322 -12.41 -8.00 4.80
C ASP A 322 -12.63 -8.79 6.09
N ARG A 323 -11.59 -8.87 6.93
CA ARG A 323 -11.67 -9.54 8.23
C ARG A 323 -12.73 -8.95 9.15
N ALA A 324 -12.96 -7.63 9.08
CA ALA A 324 -14.01 -6.98 9.84
C ALA A 324 -15.40 -7.51 9.45
N PHE A 325 -15.62 -7.79 8.16
CA PHE A 325 -16.90 -8.30 7.63
C PHE A 325 -17.08 -9.81 7.80
N THR A 326 -15.98 -10.57 7.83
CA THR A 326 -16.02 -12.03 7.98
C THR A 326 -16.14 -12.48 9.45
N ARG A 327 -15.42 -11.84 10.39
CA ARG A 327 -15.35 -12.28 11.79
C ARG A 327 -16.04 -11.36 12.79
N ASN A 328 -16.00 -10.05 12.55
CA ASN A 328 -16.45 -9.07 13.56
C ASN A 328 -17.89 -8.61 13.32
N MET A 329 -18.46 -8.86 12.14
CA MET A 329 -19.81 -8.43 11.78
C MET A 329 -20.73 -9.61 11.46
N ASN A 330 -21.88 -9.64 12.13
CA ASN A 330 -22.93 -10.64 11.92
C ASN A 330 -24.23 -10.03 11.39
N ARG A 331 -24.37 -8.70 11.46
CA ARG A 331 -25.58 -7.99 11.05
C ARG A 331 -25.25 -6.76 10.21
N LEU A 332 -26.15 -6.42 9.29
CA LEU A 332 -25.99 -5.28 8.37
C LEU A 332 -26.00 -3.93 9.09
N ASP A 333 -26.73 -3.81 10.20
CA ASP A 333 -26.84 -2.58 11.01
C ASP A 333 -25.54 -2.21 11.74
N GLN A 334 -24.56 -3.11 11.76
CA GLN A 334 -23.21 -2.82 12.28
C GLN A 334 -22.37 -2.03 11.27
N ILE A 335 -22.81 -1.92 10.01
CA ILE A 335 -22.14 -1.10 8.99
C ILE A 335 -22.53 0.36 9.19
N THR A 336 -21.56 1.16 9.61
CA THR A 336 -21.71 2.57 9.94
C THR A 336 -20.83 3.45 9.05
N GLU A 337 -21.01 4.77 9.14
CA GLU A 337 -20.23 5.75 8.39
C GLU A 337 -18.72 5.63 8.67
N THR A 338 -18.31 5.15 9.85
CA THR A 338 -16.89 4.92 10.19
C THR A 338 -16.22 3.84 9.33
N MET A 339 -17.00 3.10 8.53
CA MET A 339 -16.54 2.09 7.59
C MET A 339 -16.43 2.61 6.15
N VAL A 340 -16.78 3.88 5.94
CA VAL A 340 -16.66 4.57 4.65
C VAL A 340 -15.29 5.24 4.58
N LEU A 341 -14.57 5.05 3.48
CA LEU A 341 -13.32 5.76 3.25
C LEU A 341 -13.63 7.21 2.91
N LYS A 342 -13.02 8.13 3.65
CA LYS A 342 -13.16 9.57 3.44
C LYS A 342 -11.88 10.14 2.84
N ASN A 343 -12.02 11.07 1.90
CA ASN A 343 -10.91 11.87 1.39
C ASN A 343 -10.47 12.93 2.42
N LYS A 344 -9.41 13.68 2.12
CA LYS A 344 -8.88 14.75 2.99
C LYS A 344 -9.87 15.86 3.32
N HIS A 345 -10.93 16.00 2.52
CA HIS A 345 -12.01 16.96 2.75
C HIS A 345 -13.20 16.36 3.53
N GLY A 346 -13.07 15.13 4.04
CA GLY A 346 -14.14 14.45 4.78
C GLY A 346 -15.29 13.94 3.90
N LYS A 347 -15.15 13.98 2.56
CA LYS A 347 -16.16 13.44 1.63
C LYS A 347 -15.94 11.97 1.38
N ASP A 348 -17.01 11.26 1.05
CA ASP A 348 -16.98 9.84 0.67
C ASP A 348 -16.09 9.65 -0.56
N ALA A 349 -15.06 8.82 -0.41
CA ALA A 349 -14.16 8.51 -1.51
C ALA A 349 -14.87 7.62 -2.54
N ILE A 350 -14.78 7.99 -3.81
CA ILE A 350 -15.45 7.27 -4.90
C ILE A 350 -14.44 6.42 -5.67
N GLN A 351 -14.83 5.18 -5.94
CA GLN A 351 -14.00 4.19 -6.61
C GLN A 351 -14.71 3.58 -7.82
N TYR A 352 -14.02 3.61 -8.95
CA TYR A 352 -14.42 2.94 -10.18
C TYR A 352 -13.83 1.53 -10.16
N CYS A 353 -14.71 0.54 -10.29
CA CYS A 353 -14.40 -0.88 -10.25
C CYS A 353 -14.70 -1.49 -11.63
N PHE A 354 -13.69 -1.60 -12.49
CA PHE A 354 -13.85 -2.23 -13.80
C PHE A 354 -13.58 -3.74 -13.71
N ARG A 355 -14.51 -4.57 -14.16
CA ARG A 355 -14.32 -6.03 -14.20
C ARG A 355 -13.21 -6.37 -15.19
N ARG A 356 -12.14 -7.01 -14.72
CA ARG A 356 -10.92 -7.21 -15.52
C ARG A 356 -11.19 -7.79 -16.90
N ARG A 357 -11.95 -8.89 -16.99
CA ARG A 357 -12.27 -9.59 -18.24
C ARG A 357 -12.78 -8.68 -19.36
N ASP A 358 -13.46 -7.59 -19.00
CA ASP A 358 -14.08 -6.64 -19.94
C ASP A 358 -13.28 -5.36 -20.11
N ALA A 359 -12.52 -5.01 -19.07
CA ALA A 359 -11.86 -3.74 -18.94
C ALA A 359 -10.49 -3.70 -19.61
N ASP A 360 -9.79 -4.85 -19.73
CA ASP A 360 -8.48 -4.91 -20.38
C ASP A 360 -8.53 -4.26 -21.77
N TYR A 361 -9.50 -4.66 -22.61
CA TYR A 361 -9.66 -4.09 -23.94
C TYR A 361 -10.13 -2.63 -23.89
N PHE A 362 -11.18 -2.33 -23.12
CA PHE A 362 -11.75 -0.99 -23.05
C PHE A 362 -10.74 0.06 -22.60
N LEU A 363 -10.07 -0.18 -21.47
CA LEU A 363 -9.09 0.75 -20.93
C LEU A 363 -7.87 0.86 -21.85
N THR A 364 -7.50 -0.20 -22.56
CA THR A 364 -6.40 -0.12 -23.54
C THR A 364 -6.72 0.79 -24.72
N GLN A 365 -7.97 0.80 -25.18
CA GLN A 365 -8.39 1.58 -26.34
C GLN A 365 -8.83 3.01 -26.02
N HIS A 366 -9.40 3.23 -24.83
CA HIS A 366 -10.11 4.47 -24.50
C HIS A 366 -9.52 5.26 -23.34
N ALA A 367 -8.48 4.76 -22.67
CA ALA A 367 -7.84 5.46 -21.58
C ALA A 367 -6.47 6.03 -21.98
N GLU A 368 -6.25 7.29 -21.66
CA GLU A 368 -4.92 7.91 -21.65
C GLU A 368 -4.32 7.71 -20.26
N LEU A 369 -3.19 7.00 -20.19
CA LEU A 369 -2.49 6.74 -18.93
C LEU A 369 -1.23 7.61 -18.82
N LYS A 370 -1.07 8.24 -17.66
CA LYS A 370 0.18 8.92 -17.27
C LYS A 370 0.71 8.31 -15.98
N MET A 371 2.02 8.05 -15.93
CA MET A 371 2.73 7.71 -14.69
C MET A 371 3.47 8.93 -14.18
N LEU A 372 3.10 9.37 -12.99
CA LEU A 372 3.67 10.54 -12.35
C LEU A 372 4.55 10.06 -11.19
N PRO A 373 5.89 10.20 -11.26
CA PRO A 373 6.76 9.77 -10.18
C PRO A 373 6.56 10.66 -8.95
N PHE A 374 6.64 10.04 -7.77
CA PHE A 374 6.82 10.76 -6.51
C PHE A 374 8.31 10.85 -6.20
N THR A 375 8.82 12.05 -6.02
CA THR A 375 10.20 12.25 -5.56
C THR A 375 10.29 12.06 -4.04
N GLU A 376 11.52 11.95 -3.52
CA GLU A 376 11.74 11.86 -2.08
C GLU A 376 11.30 13.15 -1.38
N ASP A 377 11.65 14.32 -1.94
CA ASP A 377 11.28 15.62 -1.37
C ASP A 377 9.75 15.79 -1.30
N GLU A 378 9.04 15.36 -2.35
CA GLU A 378 7.58 15.37 -2.39
C GLU A 378 6.96 14.44 -1.34
N PHE A 379 7.53 13.26 -1.14
CA PHE A 379 7.08 12.33 -0.10
C PHE A 379 7.28 12.92 1.30
N GLN A 380 8.43 13.54 1.56
CA GLN A 380 8.71 14.18 2.85
C GLN A 380 7.77 15.36 3.10
N ALA A 381 7.57 16.23 2.11
CA ALA A 381 6.63 17.34 2.21
C ALA A 381 5.20 16.83 2.50
N TRP A 382 4.74 15.82 1.76
CA TRP A 382 3.44 15.19 1.99
C TRP A 382 3.31 14.64 3.42
N CYS A 383 4.36 14.01 3.96
CA CYS A 383 4.35 13.50 5.33
C CYS A 383 4.27 14.58 6.39
N VAL A 384 4.88 15.75 6.16
CA VAL A 384 4.78 16.91 7.05
C VAL A 384 3.35 17.43 7.06
N ASP A 385 2.78 17.70 5.89
CA ASP A 385 1.42 18.21 5.75
C ASP A 385 0.40 17.28 6.41
N ALA A 386 0.52 15.96 6.18
CA ALA A 386 -0.39 14.97 6.73
C ALA A 386 -0.30 14.86 8.28
N ARG A 387 0.88 15.09 8.87
CA ARG A 387 1.04 15.14 10.34
C ARG A 387 0.39 16.39 10.93
N GLU A 388 0.53 17.52 10.27
CA GLU A 388 -0.13 18.77 10.70
C GLU A 388 -1.66 18.63 10.64
N GLU A 389 -2.19 17.93 9.63
CA GLU A 389 -3.62 17.62 9.57
C GLU A 389 -4.07 16.71 10.73
N GLU A 390 -3.33 15.65 11.06
CA GLU A 390 -3.68 14.78 12.20
C GLU A 390 -3.69 15.52 13.53
N LEU A 391 -2.81 16.52 13.71
CA LEU A 391 -2.76 17.34 14.92
C LEU A 391 -3.99 18.24 15.07
N LYS A 392 -4.61 18.68 13.96
CA LYS A 392 -5.83 19.53 13.99
C LYS A 392 -7.06 18.76 14.49
N ASP A 393 -7.08 17.44 14.31
CA ASP A 393 -8.20 16.58 14.72
C ASP A 393 -8.15 16.21 16.22
N ILE A 394 -7.08 16.56 16.94
CA ILE A 394 -7.00 16.38 18.40
C ILE A 394 -7.81 17.53 19.03
N PRO A 395 -8.92 17.25 19.74
CA PRO A 395 -9.66 18.29 20.43
C PRO A 395 -8.70 19.02 21.37
N GLU A 396 -8.60 20.34 21.26
CA GLU A 396 -7.86 21.15 22.23
C GLU A 396 -8.40 20.80 23.62
N LEU A 397 -7.65 20.00 24.37
CA LEU A 397 -7.96 19.74 25.77
C LEU A 397 -7.99 21.10 26.43
N PRO A 398 -9.11 21.53 27.04
CA PRO A 398 -9.15 22.81 27.72
C PRO A 398 -8.03 22.78 28.74
N CYS A 399 -7.02 23.64 28.54
CA CYS A 399 -5.96 23.88 29.50
C CYS A 399 -6.62 24.47 30.74
N ARG A 400 -7.17 23.61 31.60
CA ARG A 400 -7.41 23.95 32.99
C ARG A 400 -6.02 24.11 33.58
N VAL A 401 -5.55 25.36 33.57
CA VAL A 401 -4.54 25.83 34.49
C VAL A 401 -5.07 25.52 35.88
N VAL A 402 -4.70 24.36 36.42
CA VAL A 402 -4.82 24.11 37.86
C VAL A 402 -3.71 24.94 38.48
N SER A 403 -4.00 26.22 38.70
CA SER A 403 -3.29 27.08 39.64
C SER A 403 -3.61 26.60 41.07
N GLY A 404 -3.31 25.34 41.36
CA GLY A 404 -3.27 24.79 42.70
C GLY A 404 -1.80 24.75 43.12
N GLY A 405 -1.41 25.64 44.04
CA GLY A 405 -0.06 25.66 44.58
C GLY A 405 0.30 24.29 45.16
N PHE A 406 1.28 23.63 44.54
CA PHE A 406 1.97 22.50 45.15
C PHE A 406 2.77 23.04 46.33
N ASN A 407 2.24 22.86 47.53
CA ASN A 407 2.98 23.05 48.77
C ASN A 407 3.84 21.80 48.99
N VAL A 408 5.16 21.94 48.99
CA VAL A 408 6.13 20.84 48.93
C VAL A 408 6.44 20.26 50.32
N ASP A 409 5.82 20.78 51.39
CA ASP A 409 6.25 20.50 52.77
C ASP A 409 5.42 19.44 53.54
N ALA A 410 4.65 18.56 52.90
CA ALA A 410 3.77 17.62 53.61
C ALA A 410 3.93 16.12 53.25
N ALA A 411 4.99 15.71 52.55
CA ALA A 411 5.16 14.31 52.12
C ALA A 411 6.51 13.69 52.53
N MET A 412 6.97 13.97 53.76
CA MET A 412 8.16 13.35 54.37
C MET A 412 7.93 12.90 55.82
N GLU A 413 6.76 12.36 56.13
CA GLU A 413 6.55 11.61 57.38
C GLU A 413 5.58 10.45 57.09
N ASN A 414 5.93 9.27 57.59
CA ASN A 414 5.27 7.96 57.45
C ASN A 414 5.81 7.06 56.33
N ALA A 415 7.05 6.61 56.51
CA ALA A 415 7.52 5.32 56.01
C ALA A 415 8.44 4.69 57.05
N ASP A 416 7.85 4.21 58.14
CA ASP A 416 8.45 3.22 59.03
C ASP A 416 7.32 2.41 59.68
N GLU A 417 7.58 1.13 59.93
CA GLU A 417 6.68 0.10 60.50
C GLU A 417 5.70 -0.61 59.54
N HIS A 418 6.14 -1.73 58.96
CA HIS A 418 5.70 -3.04 59.48
C HIS A 418 6.47 -4.22 58.87
N ASP A 419 7.24 -4.86 59.74
CA ASP A 419 7.70 -6.24 59.66
C ASP A 419 6.53 -7.23 59.88
N GLY A 420 6.57 -8.37 59.17
CA GLY A 420 6.37 -9.68 59.80
C GLY A 420 5.02 -10.44 59.68
N LEU A 421 5.17 -11.72 59.29
CA LEU A 421 4.31 -12.94 59.43
C LEU A 421 3.39 -13.32 58.25
N VAL A 422 3.70 -14.38 57.48
CA VAL A 422 3.60 -15.84 57.75
C VAL A 422 2.15 -16.32 57.96
N VAL A 423 1.57 -16.97 56.93
CA VAL A 423 1.32 -18.43 56.82
C VAL A 423 1.44 -18.82 55.34
#